data_AF-A0A6J3L3Z8-F1
#
_entry.id   AF-A0A6J3L3Z8-F1
#
_cell.length_a   1.000
_cell.length_b   1.000
_cell.length_c   1.000
_cell.angle_alpha   90.00
_cell.angle_beta   90.00
_cell.angle_gamma   90.00
#
_symmetry.space_group_name_H-M   'P 1'
#
loop_
_entity.id
_entity.type
_entity.pdbx_description
1 polymer ?
#
loop_
_entity_poly.entity_id
_entity_poly.type
_entity_poly.pdbx_seq_one_letter_code
_entity_poly.pdbx_strand_id
1 'polypeptide(L)'
;MNKLCRQVSIDSPSVTGREWVFSFDVPVPDVPAHGARIRVMCAGACYHPRRSPSLSSLTSVSSGSSLATDVSLEGDFPASLPHHGVRDAALFPGYEVAGVIESLGANVPEDCGYTVGDRVILYPYEGIPNGYVEYLVVHDLKYLIKIPDNVSLSVAAMLPAGALLAMNTVFAAHEHVQAVLKQRGEKSVCKILIVGTGGLALWALRIAAYHFSNMKDRVTITIASLKDDGLTMAQEFQRFLSHYSVNVVQWSEDLYEKQLIERTMDACQGHVDVVIDFGTTSRSLHRSMQCLSKGGVVFVIKEVADRLLPKFSRRAEEWQQSIKSVEAGTLEQLRELVELVASGEIEPPPHTVYPAEEVLDVVRKLCHSEIQGRAILRFYPAD
;
A
#
# COMPACT_ATOMS: atom_id res chain seq x y z
N MET A 1 -34.82 -12.60 -15.25
CA MET A 1 -34.05 -12.79 -14.01
C MET A 1 -32.77 -12.01 -14.16
N ASN A 2 -32.49 -11.08 -13.23
CA ASN A 2 -31.20 -10.38 -13.23
C ASN A 2 -30.11 -11.41 -12.89
N LYS A 3 -28.98 -11.37 -13.62
CA LYS A 3 -27.81 -12.17 -13.25
C LYS A 3 -27.30 -11.67 -11.90
N LEU A 4 -26.95 -12.60 -11.01
CA LEU A 4 -26.34 -12.29 -9.72
C LEU A 4 -24.82 -12.50 -9.82
N CYS A 5 -24.06 -11.75 -9.05
CA CYS A 5 -22.64 -11.94 -8.84
C CYS A 5 -22.28 -11.78 -7.36
N ARG A 6 -21.14 -12.32 -6.99
CA ARG A 6 -20.65 -12.33 -5.62
C ARG A 6 -19.96 -11.02 -5.28
N GLN A 7 -20.31 -10.50 -4.11
CA GLN A 7 -19.63 -9.38 -3.46
C GLN A 7 -19.21 -9.80 -2.06
N VAL A 8 -17.95 -9.51 -1.72
CA VAL A 8 -17.41 -9.72 -0.38
C VAL A 8 -17.27 -8.37 0.31
N SER A 9 -17.92 -8.22 1.47
CA SER A 9 -17.72 -7.10 2.39
C SER A 9 -16.88 -7.58 3.56
N ILE A 10 -15.92 -6.77 3.99
CA ILE A 10 -14.96 -7.13 5.02
C ILE A 10 -14.89 -5.98 6.01
N ASP A 11 -15.40 -6.23 7.20
CA ASP A 11 -15.41 -5.27 8.29
C ASP A 11 -14.17 -5.42 9.17
N SER A 12 -13.90 -4.38 9.97
CA SER A 12 -12.81 -4.40 10.92
C SER A 12 -13.04 -5.41 12.03
N PRO A 13 -11.97 -6.08 12.48
CA PRO A 13 -11.92 -6.72 13.78
C PRO A 13 -12.58 -6.00 14.95
N SER A 14 -13.66 -6.58 15.48
CA SER A 14 -14.28 -6.16 16.73
C SER A 14 -13.90 -7.10 17.87
N VAL A 15 -13.73 -6.59 19.10
CA VAL A 15 -13.36 -7.42 20.27
C VAL A 15 -14.42 -8.49 20.61
N THR A 16 -15.59 -8.45 19.98
CA THR A 16 -16.79 -9.23 20.33
C THR A 16 -17.01 -10.53 19.57
N GLY A 17 -16.01 -11.05 18.82
CA GLY A 17 -16.09 -12.40 18.23
C GLY A 17 -17.19 -12.60 17.17
N ARG A 18 -17.70 -11.52 16.57
CA ARG A 18 -18.63 -11.60 15.41
C ARG A 18 -17.91 -12.11 14.16
N GLU A 19 -18.64 -12.48 13.11
CA GLU A 19 -18.05 -12.69 11.77
C GLU A 19 -17.81 -11.34 11.09
N TRP A 20 -16.65 -11.17 10.43
CA TRP A 20 -16.20 -9.87 9.87
C TRP A 20 -16.00 -9.91 8.36
N VAL A 21 -16.33 -11.04 7.73
CA VAL A 21 -16.41 -11.17 6.28
C VAL A 21 -17.82 -11.62 5.97
N PHE A 22 -18.47 -10.91 5.07
CA PHE A 22 -19.81 -11.21 4.59
C PHE A 22 -19.77 -11.40 3.09
N SER A 23 -20.35 -12.50 2.62
CA SER A 23 -20.51 -12.79 1.20
C SER A 23 -21.97 -12.61 0.82
N PHE A 24 -22.22 -11.81 -0.22
CA PHE A 24 -23.56 -11.52 -0.72
C PHE A 24 -23.66 -11.84 -2.21
N ASP A 25 -24.83 -12.31 -2.63
CA ASP A 25 -25.21 -12.33 -4.04
C ASP A 25 -25.92 -11.01 -4.36
N VAL A 26 -25.30 -10.20 -5.21
CA VAL A 26 -25.80 -8.89 -5.64
C VAL A 26 -26.11 -8.91 -7.14
N PRO A 27 -27.05 -8.09 -7.64
CA PRO A 27 -27.25 -7.97 -9.07
C PRO A 27 -25.98 -7.54 -9.78
N VAL A 28 -25.67 -8.17 -10.92
CA VAL A 28 -24.56 -7.71 -11.78
C VAL A 28 -24.84 -6.27 -12.18
N PRO A 29 -23.91 -5.33 -11.94
CA PRO A 29 -24.14 -3.93 -12.20
C PRO A 29 -24.28 -3.66 -13.70
N ASP A 30 -25.13 -2.69 -14.06
CA ASP A 30 -25.31 -2.25 -15.43
C ASP A 30 -24.05 -1.57 -15.98
N VAL A 31 -23.86 -1.70 -17.30
CA VAL A 31 -22.69 -1.11 -17.98
C VAL A 31 -22.97 0.38 -18.22
N PRO A 32 -22.13 1.31 -17.73
CA PRO A 32 -22.31 2.73 -17.99
C PRO A 32 -22.18 3.03 -19.48
N ALA A 33 -22.99 3.96 -19.99
CA ALA A 33 -23.03 4.26 -21.42
C ALA A 33 -21.66 4.65 -22.02
N HIS A 34 -20.83 5.36 -21.27
CA HIS A 34 -19.48 5.79 -21.70
C HIS A 34 -18.34 5.02 -21.00
N GLY A 35 -18.70 3.97 -20.26
CA GLY A 35 -17.77 3.26 -19.38
C GLY A 35 -17.54 1.80 -19.79
N ALA A 36 -17.04 1.03 -18.83
CA ALA A 36 -16.82 -0.39 -18.99
C ALA A 36 -17.27 -1.15 -17.72
N ARG A 37 -17.63 -2.42 -17.91
CA ARG A 37 -17.74 -3.39 -16.83
C ARG A 37 -16.57 -4.36 -16.93
N ILE A 38 -15.83 -4.47 -15.84
CA ILE A 38 -14.64 -5.30 -15.69
C ILE A 38 -15.03 -6.55 -14.92
N ARG A 39 -14.68 -7.72 -15.45
CA ARG A 39 -14.68 -8.95 -14.67
C ARG A 39 -13.38 -8.98 -13.87
N VAL A 40 -13.50 -8.88 -12.55
CA VAL A 40 -12.35 -8.83 -11.64
C VAL A 40 -11.78 -10.25 -11.51
N MET A 41 -10.52 -10.42 -11.86
CA MET A 41 -9.84 -11.72 -11.78
C MET A 41 -9.02 -11.82 -10.49
N CYS A 42 -8.37 -10.72 -10.10
CA CYS A 42 -7.53 -10.63 -8.92
C CYS A 42 -7.77 -9.31 -8.18
N ALA A 43 -7.81 -9.36 -6.85
CA ALA A 43 -7.83 -8.18 -5.99
C ALA A 43 -6.76 -8.27 -4.89
N GLY A 44 -6.02 -7.18 -4.66
CA GLY A 44 -5.04 -7.10 -3.59
C GLY A 44 -5.69 -6.95 -2.22
N ALA A 45 -5.32 -7.80 -1.26
CA ALA A 45 -5.76 -7.70 0.13
C ALA A 45 -4.72 -6.95 0.98
N CYS A 46 -5.11 -5.84 1.61
CA CYS A 46 -4.28 -5.06 2.55
C CYS A 46 -5.09 -4.62 3.76
N TYR A 47 -4.45 -4.49 4.93
CA TYR A 47 -5.09 -3.90 6.11
C TYR A 47 -5.12 -2.36 6.05
N HIS A 48 -6.23 -1.76 6.48
CA HIS A 48 -6.37 -0.33 6.72
C HIS A 48 -6.44 -0.01 8.23
N PRO A 49 -5.60 0.88 8.79
CA PRO A 49 -5.56 1.26 10.21
C PRO A 49 -6.84 1.80 10.86
N ARG A 50 -7.93 1.98 10.11
CA ARG A 50 -9.21 2.53 10.61
C ARG A 50 -10.36 1.55 10.44
N ARG A 51 -11.36 1.75 11.29
CA ARG A 51 -12.74 1.33 11.06
C ARG A 51 -13.33 2.09 9.87
N SER A 52 -13.65 1.38 8.79
CA SER A 52 -14.60 1.86 7.79
C SER A 52 -16.02 1.74 8.38
N PRO A 53 -16.93 2.70 8.13
CA PRO A 53 -18.33 2.50 8.46
C PRO A 53 -18.88 1.33 7.61
N SER A 54 -19.36 0.28 8.27
CA SER A 54 -19.91 -0.91 7.62
C SER A 54 -21.16 -0.59 6.80
N LEU A 55 -21.36 -1.23 5.65
CA LEU A 55 -22.61 -1.18 4.88
C LEU A 55 -23.81 -1.76 5.66
N SER A 56 -23.58 -2.60 6.67
CA SER A 56 -24.62 -3.10 7.58
C SER A 56 -25.29 -2.01 8.42
N SER A 57 -24.71 -0.81 8.50
CA SER A 57 -25.28 0.31 9.25
C SER A 57 -26.31 1.12 8.44
N LEU A 58 -26.46 0.86 7.13
CA LEU A 58 -27.36 1.62 6.26
C LEU A 58 -28.74 0.97 6.04
N THR A 59 -29.00 -0.22 6.60
CA THR A 59 -30.28 -0.92 6.42
C THR A 59 -31.29 -0.74 7.55
N SER A 60 -31.01 0.07 8.57
CA SER A 60 -32.03 0.48 9.54
C SER A 60 -32.80 1.69 9.03
N VAL A 61 -33.81 1.43 8.19
CA VAL A 61 -34.89 2.39 7.92
C VAL A 61 -35.70 2.58 9.20
N SER A 62 -35.43 3.67 9.91
CA SER A 62 -36.39 4.27 10.83
C SER A 62 -36.49 5.76 10.53
N SER A 63 -37.68 6.12 10.11
CA SER A 63 -38.18 7.42 9.69
C SER A 63 -37.87 8.53 10.71
N GLY A 64 -37.40 9.68 10.23
CA GLY A 64 -37.33 10.90 11.03
C GLY A 64 -36.37 11.92 10.45
N SER A 65 -36.92 12.97 9.84
CA SER A 65 -36.19 14.17 9.45
C SER A 65 -35.43 14.78 10.63
N SER A 66 -34.18 15.22 10.42
CA SER A 66 -33.63 16.46 10.97
C SER A 66 -32.24 16.72 10.38
N LEU A 67 -32.02 17.94 9.89
CA LEU A 67 -30.69 18.50 9.72
C LEU A 67 -30.01 18.52 11.09
N ALA A 68 -28.94 17.76 11.28
CA ALA A 68 -28.04 17.93 12.40
C ALA A 68 -26.60 17.59 11.97
N THR A 69 -25.74 18.56 12.21
CA THR A 69 -24.29 18.52 12.12
C THR A 69 -23.77 17.46 13.11
N ASP A 70 -23.32 16.30 12.62
CA ASP A 70 -22.71 15.29 13.51
C ASP A 70 -21.21 15.54 13.66
N VAL A 71 -20.91 16.39 14.64
CA VAL A 71 -19.64 16.35 15.39
C VAL A 71 -19.73 15.15 16.32
N SER A 72 -19.18 14.01 15.92
CA SER A 72 -19.04 12.85 16.80
C SER A 72 -17.80 13.02 17.69
N LEU A 73 -18.01 13.58 18.88
CA LEU A 73 -17.13 13.43 20.04
C LEU A 73 -17.28 11.99 20.58
N GLU A 74 -16.37 11.08 20.24
CA GLU A 74 -16.23 9.81 20.97
C GLU A 74 -14.76 9.39 21.16
N GLY A 75 -14.28 9.61 22.40
CA GLY A 75 -13.49 8.63 23.15
C GLY A 75 -12.05 8.33 22.71
N ASP A 76 -11.11 9.20 23.09
CA ASP A 76 -9.67 8.94 23.17
C ASP A 76 -9.33 7.84 24.20
N PHE A 77 -9.39 6.56 23.81
CA PHE A 77 -8.60 5.50 24.45
C PHE A 77 -8.24 4.43 23.39
N PRO A 78 -6.98 3.95 23.33
CA PRO A 78 -6.69 2.76 22.55
C PRO A 78 -7.45 1.61 23.21
N ALA A 79 -8.46 1.06 22.54
CA ALA A 79 -8.92 -0.27 22.85
C ALA A 79 -7.73 -1.19 22.57
N SER A 80 -6.94 -1.45 23.62
CA SER A 80 -5.93 -2.49 23.60
C SER A 80 -6.64 -3.78 23.19
N LEU A 81 -6.25 -4.33 22.04
CA LEU A 81 -6.59 -5.71 21.74
C LEU A 81 -6.03 -6.55 22.91
N PRO A 82 -6.82 -7.41 23.56
CA PRO A 82 -6.42 -8.10 24.79
C PRO A 82 -5.28 -9.12 24.57
N HIS A 83 -4.73 -9.21 23.35
CA HIS A 83 -3.66 -10.11 22.97
C HIS A 83 -2.54 -9.33 22.27
N HIS A 84 -1.35 -9.35 22.86
CA HIS A 84 -0.11 -8.97 22.19
C HIS A 84 0.01 -9.77 20.87
N GLY A 85 0.14 -9.08 19.73
CA GLY A 85 0.41 -9.72 18.44
C GLY A 85 -0.70 -9.68 17.39
N VAL A 86 -1.93 -9.25 17.73
CA VAL A 86 -3.02 -9.09 16.76
C VAL A 86 -3.03 -7.64 16.25
N ARG A 87 -2.82 -7.43 14.95
CA ARG A 87 -3.10 -6.15 14.30
C ARG A 87 -4.57 -6.11 13.90
N ASP A 88 -5.21 -4.93 14.00
CA ASP A 88 -6.50 -4.73 13.33
C ASP A 88 -6.30 -5.03 11.82
N ALA A 89 -7.34 -5.52 11.14
CA ALA A 89 -7.25 -6.17 9.83
C ALA A 89 -8.44 -5.88 8.91
N ALA A 90 -9.14 -4.76 9.14
CA ALA A 90 -10.08 -4.22 8.17
C ALA A 90 -9.42 -4.16 6.79
N LEU A 91 -9.91 -4.90 5.80
CA LEU A 91 -9.28 -4.85 4.50
C LEU A 91 -9.56 -3.48 3.85
N PHE A 92 -8.56 -2.91 3.19
CA PHE A 92 -8.74 -1.82 2.24
C PHE A 92 -9.88 -2.18 1.32
N PRO A 93 -10.69 -1.23 0.84
CA PRO A 93 -11.93 -1.51 0.11
C PRO A 93 -11.74 -2.24 -1.24
N GLY A 94 -10.54 -2.71 -1.55
CA GLY A 94 -10.24 -3.53 -2.72
C GLY A 94 -9.92 -2.71 -3.94
N TYR A 95 -9.41 -1.48 -3.82
CA TYR A 95 -9.09 -0.62 -4.99
C TYR A 95 -7.94 -1.15 -5.87
N GLU A 96 -7.28 -2.20 -5.43
CA GLU A 96 -6.23 -2.91 -6.14
C GLU A 96 -6.84 -4.07 -6.95
N VAL A 97 -7.46 -3.76 -8.09
CA VAL A 97 -8.08 -4.78 -8.96
C VAL A 97 -7.34 -4.94 -10.28
N ALA A 98 -7.25 -6.19 -10.73
CA ALA A 98 -6.87 -6.55 -12.08
C ALA A 98 -7.92 -7.51 -12.66
N GLY A 99 -8.28 -7.29 -13.92
CA GLY A 99 -9.34 -8.04 -14.55
C GLY A 99 -9.31 -7.95 -16.07
N VAL A 100 -10.44 -8.33 -16.66
CA VAL A 100 -10.67 -8.24 -18.11
C VAL A 100 -11.90 -7.40 -18.39
N ILE A 101 -11.87 -6.61 -19.47
CA ILE A 101 -13.05 -5.89 -19.94
C ILE A 101 -14.08 -6.93 -20.37
N GLU A 102 -15.21 -7.00 -19.67
CA GLU A 102 -16.30 -7.92 -20.01
C GLU A 102 -17.32 -7.26 -20.93
N SER A 103 -17.58 -5.96 -20.75
CA SER A 103 -18.46 -5.20 -21.63
C SER A 103 -18.05 -3.73 -21.69
N LEU A 104 -18.28 -3.11 -22.84
CA LEU A 104 -18.17 -1.67 -23.06
C LEU A 104 -19.56 -1.05 -23.15
N GLY A 105 -19.66 0.23 -22.79
CA GLY A 105 -20.89 1.01 -22.88
C GLY A 105 -21.31 1.28 -24.32
N ALA A 106 -22.62 1.46 -24.52
CA ALA A 106 -23.19 1.68 -25.86
C ALA A 106 -22.72 2.98 -26.55
N ASN A 107 -22.23 3.96 -25.79
CA ASN A 107 -21.73 5.25 -26.30
C ASN A 107 -20.19 5.32 -26.27
N VAL A 108 -19.50 4.19 -26.07
CA VAL A 108 -18.04 4.12 -26.20
C VAL A 108 -17.68 4.07 -27.69
N PRO A 109 -16.85 5.00 -28.21
CA PRO A 109 -16.41 4.97 -29.60
C PRO A 109 -15.62 3.70 -29.94
N GLU A 110 -15.72 3.22 -31.18
CA GLU A 110 -14.98 2.03 -31.65
C GLU A 110 -13.44 2.23 -31.60
N ASP A 111 -12.97 3.48 -31.72
CA ASP A 111 -11.56 3.87 -31.69
C ASP A 111 -11.06 4.29 -30.30
N CYS A 112 -11.81 4.00 -29.23
CA CYS A 112 -11.44 4.34 -27.85
C CYS A 112 -10.16 3.63 -27.33
N GLY A 113 -9.59 2.72 -28.12
CA GLY A 113 -8.39 1.98 -27.78
C GLY A 113 -8.63 0.78 -26.86
N TYR A 114 -9.89 0.46 -26.52
CA TYR A 114 -10.27 -0.68 -25.68
C TYR A 114 -11.23 -1.64 -26.39
N THR A 115 -11.09 -2.92 -26.10
CA THR A 115 -11.93 -4.00 -26.63
C THR A 115 -12.29 -4.98 -25.52
N VAL A 116 -13.41 -5.69 -25.69
CA VAL A 116 -13.81 -6.77 -24.78
C VAL A 116 -12.74 -7.86 -24.79
N GLY A 117 -12.32 -8.29 -23.60
CA GLY A 117 -11.22 -9.24 -23.40
C GLY A 117 -9.88 -8.59 -23.03
N ASP A 118 -9.73 -7.27 -23.20
CA ASP A 118 -8.50 -6.58 -22.79
C ASP A 118 -8.26 -6.74 -21.28
N ARG A 119 -7.02 -7.10 -20.94
CA ARG A 119 -6.54 -7.17 -19.56
C ARG A 119 -6.27 -5.76 -19.04
N VAL A 120 -6.86 -5.41 -17.91
CA VAL A 120 -6.78 -4.06 -17.37
C VAL A 120 -6.61 -4.04 -15.85
N ILE A 121 -5.96 -2.97 -15.38
CA ILE A 121 -6.04 -2.50 -13.99
C ILE A 121 -6.79 -1.18 -13.96
N LEU A 122 -7.24 -0.81 -12.77
CA LEU A 122 -7.96 0.42 -12.55
C LEU A 122 -7.17 1.35 -11.62
N TYR A 123 -6.92 2.57 -12.11
CA TYR A 123 -6.38 3.65 -11.28
C TYR A 123 -7.42 4.06 -10.21
N PRO A 124 -7.04 4.17 -8.93
CA PRO A 124 -7.97 4.53 -7.87
C PRO A 124 -8.40 6.00 -7.98
N TYR A 125 -9.70 6.26 -8.02
CA TYR A 125 -10.29 7.60 -8.07
C TYR A 125 -11.49 7.71 -7.14
N GLU A 126 -11.92 8.94 -6.82
CA GLU A 126 -13.05 9.18 -5.93
C GLU A 126 -14.37 8.62 -6.52
N GLY A 127 -15.08 7.80 -5.75
CA GLY A 127 -16.35 7.19 -6.17
C GLY A 127 -16.23 5.82 -6.85
N ILE A 128 -15.03 5.22 -6.86
CA ILE A 128 -14.83 3.83 -7.29
C ILE A 128 -15.52 2.84 -6.30
N PRO A 129 -16.25 1.83 -6.79
CA PRO A 129 -16.82 0.78 -5.95
C PRO A 129 -15.73 -0.04 -5.23
N ASN A 130 -16.08 -0.67 -4.11
CA ASN A 130 -15.19 -1.60 -3.43
C ASN A 130 -14.87 -2.80 -4.35
N GLY A 131 -13.60 -3.13 -4.51
CA GLY A 131 -13.14 -4.07 -5.54
C GLY A 131 -13.11 -5.55 -5.15
N TYR A 132 -13.60 -5.92 -3.96
CA TYR A 132 -13.87 -7.34 -3.64
C TYR A 132 -15.20 -7.80 -4.23
N VAL A 133 -15.36 -7.61 -5.53
CA VAL A 133 -16.56 -7.93 -6.32
C VAL A 133 -16.14 -8.69 -7.56
N GLU A 134 -16.99 -9.59 -8.05
CA GLU A 134 -16.74 -10.29 -9.32
C GLU A 134 -16.81 -9.38 -10.55
N TYR A 135 -17.62 -8.32 -10.47
CA TYR A 135 -17.80 -7.34 -11.52
C TYR A 135 -17.69 -5.92 -10.97
N LEU A 136 -16.79 -5.14 -11.54
CA LEU A 136 -16.56 -3.76 -11.18
C LEU A 136 -16.88 -2.85 -12.36
N VAL A 137 -17.49 -1.70 -12.09
CA VAL A 137 -17.90 -0.75 -13.11
C VAL A 137 -17.00 0.48 -13.07
N VAL A 138 -16.60 0.93 -14.27
CA VAL A 138 -15.79 2.13 -14.47
C VAL A 138 -16.55 3.06 -15.40
N HIS A 139 -16.79 4.29 -14.95
CA HIS A 139 -17.58 5.27 -15.70
C HIS A 139 -16.79 5.99 -16.80
N ASP A 140 -15.47 6.08 -16.63
CA ASP A 140 -14.57 6.79 -17.54
C ASP A 140 -13.35 5.92 -17.84
N LEU A 141 -13.18 5.56 -19.11
CA LEU A 141 -12.12 4.65 -19.58
C LEU A 141 -10.71 5.20 -19.34
N LYS A 142 -10.54 6.50 -19.07
CA LYS A 142 -9.22 7.08 -18.79
C LYS A 142 -8.54 6.48 -17.56
N TYR A 143 -9.32 5.96 -16.61
CA TYR A 143 -8.80 5.34 -15.40
C TYR A 143 -8.39 3.87 -15.60
N LEU A 144 -8.75 3.27 -16.74
CA LEU A 144 -8.25 1.96 -17.12
C LEU A 144 -6.84 2.09 -17.67
N ILE A 145 -6.03 1.07 -17.39
CA ILE A 145 -4.71 0.90 -17.97
C ILE A 145 -4.61 -0.54 -18.45
N LYS A 146 -4.22 -0.72 -19.72
CA LYS A 146 -3.98 -2.04 -20.30
C LYS A 146 -2.77 -2.71 -19.68
N ILE A 147 -2.89 -4.01 -19.46
CA ILE A 147 -1.84 -4.86 -18.93
C ILE A 147 -1.28 -5.74 -20.05
N PRO A 148 0.04 -5.66 -20.33
CA PRO A 148 0.71 -6.55 -21.27
C PRO A 148 0.57 -8.03 -20.89
N ASP A 149 0.61 -8.92 -21.89
CA ASP A 149 0.27 -10.32 -21.65
C ASP A 149 1.26 -11.06 -20.74
N ASN A 150 2.51 -10.60 -20.72
CA ASN A 150 3.58 -11.15 -19.89
C ASN A 150 3.46 -10.76 -18.40
N VAL A 151 2.60 -9.82 -18.02
CA VAL A 151 2.38 -9.43 -16.61
C VAL A 151 1.15 -10.12 -16.05
N SER A 152 1.32 -11.12 -15.19
CA SER A 152 0.19 -11.84 -14.58
C SER A 152 -0.81 -10.90 -13.87
N LEU A 153 -2.10 -11.21 -13.94
CA LEU A 153 -3.13 -10.38 -13.28
C LEU A 153 -2.94 -10.30 -11.76
N SER A 154 -2.35 -11.33 -11.14
CA SER A 154 -2.01 -11.27 -9.70
C SER A 154 -0.96 -10.20 -9.39
N VAL A 155 0.03 -10.02 -10.27
CA VAL A 155 1.04 -8.96 -10.12
C VAL A 155 0.42 -7.61 -10.48
N ALA A 156 -0.35 -7.54 -11.56
CA ALA A 156 -1.00 -6.31 -12.00
C ALA A 156 -1.91 -5.71 -10.91
N ALA A 157 -2.62 -6.55 -10.14
CA ALA A 157 -3.47 -6.09 -9.05
C ALA A 157 -2.70 -5.30 -7.97
N MET A 158 -1.40 -5.55 -7.80
CA MET A 158 -0.57 -4.88 -6.79
C MET A 158 -0.14 -3.46 -7.16
N LEU A 159 -0.32 -3.06 -8.43
CA LEU A 159 0.23 -1.83 -8.97
C LEU A 159 -0.56 -0.56 -8.59
N PRO A 160 -1.91 -0.52 -8.70
CA PRO A 160 -2.66 0.74 -8.64
C PRO A 160 -2.65 1.49 -7.30
N ALA A 161 -2.42 0.81 -6.18
CA ALA A 161 -2.37 1.47 -4.88
C ALA A 161 -1.01 1.31 -4.21
N GLY A 162 -0.63 0.09 -3.80
CA GLY A 162 0.58 -0.13 -3.02
C GLY A 162 1.86 0.26 -3.76
N ALA A 163 2.05 -0.25 -4.98
CA ALA A 163 3.25 0.05 -5.75
C ALA A 163 3.27 1.51 -6.22
N LEU A 164 2.12 2.06 -6.64
CA LEU A 164 2.01 3.47 -7.04
C LEU A 164 2.33 4.44 -5.89
N LEU A 165 1.80 4.18 -4.69
CA LEU A 165 2.12 4.98 -3.50
C LEU A 165 3.62 4.93 -3.18
N ALA A 166 4.22 3.73 -3.28
CA ALA A 166 5.65 3.56 -3.09
C ALA A 166 6.47 4.33 -4.14
N MET A 167 6.07 4.31 -5.42
CA MET A 167 6.73 5.05 -6.49
C MET A 167 6.68 6.56 -6.26
N ASN A 168 5.50 7.08 -5.94
CA ASN A 168 5.35 8.50 -5.65
C ASN A 168 6.16 8.93 -4.41
N THR A 169 6.25 8.07 -3.40
CA THR A 169 7.08 8.31 -2.21
C THR A 169 8.57 8.37 -2.54
N VAL A 170 9.05 7.47 -3.42
CA VAL A 170 10.45 7.50 -3.90
C VAL A 170 10.74 8.76 -4.69
N PHE A 171 9.78 9.24 -5.49
CA PHE A 171 9.95 10.49 -6.25
C PHE A 171 9.96 11.71 -5.32
N ALA A 172 9.09 11.76 -4.31
CA ALA A 172 9.13 12.80 -3.29
C ALA A 172 10.45 12.76 -2.49
N ALA A 173 10.97 11.56 -2.20
CA ALA A 173 12.27 11.39 -1.57
C ALA A 173 13.42 11.87 -2.48
N HIS A 174 13.32 11.68 -3.80
CA HIS A 174 14.32 12.13 -4.77
C HIS A 174 14.56 13.64 -4.68
N GLU A 175 13.50 14.46 -4.52
CA GLU A 175 13.65 15.91 -4.34
C GLU A 175 14.53 16.24 -3.13
N HIS A 176 14.31 15.54 -2.01
CA HIS A 176 15.12 15.71 -0.81
C HIS A 176 16.56 15.22 -1.00
N VAL A 177 16.73 14.06 -1.64
CA VAL A 177 18.05 13.50 -1.97
C VAL A 177 18.85 14.51 -2.81
N GLN A 178 18.26 15.10 -3.85
CA GLN A 178 18.93 16.10 -4.68
C GLN A 178 19.33 17.35 -3.88
N ALA A 179 18.45 17.83 -3.00
CA ALA A 179 18.75 18.98 -2.15
C ALA A 179 19.94 18.70 -1.21
N VAL A 180 19.95 17.53 -0.56
CA VAL A 180 21.04 17.09 0.31
C VAL A 180 22.35 16.95 -0.45
N LEU A 181 22.33 16.29 -1.61
CA LEU A 181 23.52 16.06 -2.44
C LEU A 181 24.09 17.37 -3.01
N LYS A 182 23.23 18.34 -3.34
CA LYS A 182 23.64 19.68 -3.78
C LYS A 182 24.29 20.48 -2.64
N GLN A 183 23.74 20.39 -1.43
CA GLN A 183 24.26 21.12 -0.26
C GLN A 183 25.60 20.56 0.24
N ARG A 184 25.76 19.23 0.25
CA ARG A 184 26.94 18.56 0.82
C ARG A 184 28.06 18.30 -0.20
N GLY A 185 27.84 18.60 -1.48
CA GLY A 185 28.85 18.49 -2.54
C GLY A 185 29.03 17.08 -3.11
N GLU A 186 29.92 16.93 -4.09
CA GLU A 186 30.04 15.73 -4.94
C GLU A 186 30.39 14.43 -4.19
N LYS A 187 31.16 14.53 -3.10
CA LYS A 187 31.59 13.36 -2.30
C LYS A 187 30.59 12.92 -1.23
N SER A 188 29.44 13.59 -1.16
CA SER A 188 28.43 13.27 -0.15
C SER A 188 27.59 12.07 -0.55
N VAL A 189 27.22 11.29 0.46
CA VAL A 189 26.29 10.18 0.37
C VAL A 189 25.01 10.56 1.12
N CYS A 190 23.87 10.42 0.45
CA CYS A 190 22.54 10.50 1.04
C CYS A 190 22.11 9.10 1.51
N LYS A 191 21.53 9.02 2.70
CA LYS A 191 21.16 7.76 3.33
C LYS A 191 19.66 7.64 3.48
N ILE A 192 19.09 6.57 2.93
CA ILE A 192 17.66 6.28 2.97
C ILE A 192 17.43 5.06 3.86
N LEU A 193 16.52 5.19 4.83
CA LEU A 193 16.01 4.08 5.64
C LEU A 193 14.57 3.76 5.24
N ILE A 194 14.30 2.53 4.84
CA ILE A 194 12.96 2.02 4.58
C ILE A 194 12.53 1.16 5.77
N VAL A 195 11.37 1.44 6.35
CA VAL A 195 10.90 0.74 7.54
C VAL A 195 9.84 -0.30 7.18
N GLY A 196 10.04 -1.52 7.64
CA GLY A 196 9.13 -2.64 7.46
C GLY A 196 9.43 -3.49 6.23
N THR A 197 8.80 -4.66 6.18
CA THR A 197 9.03 -5.70 5.18
C THR A 197 7.72 -6.25 4.61
N GLY A 198 6.64 -5.48 4.75
CA GLY A 198 5.36 -5.74 4.08
C GLY A 198 5.36 -5.25 2.62
N GLY A 199 4.29 -5.54 1.89
CA GLY A 199 4.19 -5.24 0.44
C GLY A 199 4.57 -3.81 0.05
N LEU A 200 4.12 -2.79 0.79
CA LEU A 200 4.46 -1.38 0.52
C LEU A 200 5.96 -1.08 0.64
N ALA A 201 6.59 -1.53 1.74
CA ALA A 201 8.00 -1.29 1.99
C ALA A 201 8.88 -2.04 0.98
N LEU A 202 8.48 -3.27 0.61
CA LEU A 202 9.19 -4.06 -0.40
C LEU A 202 9.05 -3.48 -1.81
N TRP A 203 7.92 -2.86 -2.16
CA TRP A 203 7.78 -2.07 -3.38
C TRP A 203 8.68 -0.84 -3.33
N ALA A 204 8.67 -0.07 -2.25
CA ALA A 204 9.52 1.12 -2.12
C ALA A 204 11.01 0.77 -2.21
N LEU A 205 11.43 -0.36 -1.65
CA LEU A 205 12.81 -0.84 -1.77
C LEU A 205 13.20 -1.08 -3.23
N ARG A 206 12.37 -1.82 -3.98
CA ARG A 206 12.62 -2.15 -5.39
C ARG A 206 12.64 -0.92 -6.27
N ILE A 207 11.65 -0.05 -6.10
CA ILE A 207 11.54 1.19 -6.87
C ILE A 207 12.69 2.14 -6.51
N ALA A 208 13.06 2.27 -5.23
CA ALA A 208 14.20 3.10 -4.83
C ALA A 208 15.53 2.55 -5.38
N ALA A 209 15.76 1.23 -5.32
CA ALA A 209 16.96 0.61 -5.87
C ALA A 209 17.08 0.82 -7.38
N TYR A 210 15.97 0.69 -8.13
CA TYR A 210 15.92 1.01 -9.55
C TYR A 210 16.16 2.51 -9.80
N HIS A 211 15.40 3.38 -9.15
CA HIS A 211 15.43 4.84 -9.35
C HIS A 211 16.78 5.47 -9.02
N PHE A 212 17.46 4.95 -7.99
CA PHE A 212 18.76 5.44 -7.54
C PHE A 212 19.94 4.61 -8.07
N SER A 213 19.72 3.66 -8.99
CA SER A 213 20.76 2.80 -9.56
C SER A 213 21.93 3.59 -10.18
N ASN A 214 21.61 4.67 -10.89
CA ASN A 214 22.59 5.59 -11.49
C ASN A 214 23.33 6.47 -10.47
N MET A 215 22.92 6.44 -9.20
CA MET A 215 23.51 7.20 -8.09
C MET A 215 23.92 6.31 -6.92
N LYS A 216 24.20 5.03 -7.17
CA LYS A 216 24.55 4.03 -6.12
C LYS A 216 25.77 4.41 -5.25
N ASP A 217 26.70 5.19 -5.77
CA ASP A 217 27.87 5.67 -5.01
C ASP A 217 27.53 6.89 -4.13
N ARG A 218 26.35 7.49 -4.32
CA ARG A 218 25.88 8.71 -3.65
C ARG A 218 24.59 8.51 -2.87
N VAL A 219 23.90 7.40 -3.05
CA VAL A 219 22.69 7.04 -2.32
C VAL A 219 22.89 5.64 -1.77
N THR A 220 22.62 5.47 -0.48
CA THR A 220 22.64 4.15 0.18
C THR A 220 21.27 3.88 0.78
N ILE A 221 20.82 2.63 0.66
CA ILE A 221 19.51 2.20 1.15
C ILE A 221 19.70 1.13 2.22
N THR A 222 19.08 1.36 3.37
CA THR A 222 18.96 0.39 4.46
C THR A 222 17.49 0.07 4.67
N ILE A 223 17.15 -1.19 4.93
CA ILE A 223 15.80 -1.61 5.28
C ILE A 223 15.76 -2.17 6.71
N ALA A 224 14.78 -1.71 7.48
CA ALA A 224 14.53 -2.19 8.84
C ALA A 224 13.45 -3.27 8.85
N SER A 225 13.84 -4.53 9.11
CA SER A 225 12.88 -5.62 9.32
C SER A 225 12.31 -5.60 10.73
N LEU A 226 10.99 -5.75 10.84
CA LEU A 226 10.30 -5.91 12.13
C LEU A 226 10.25 -7.37 12.61
N LYS A 227 10.78 -8.30 11.81
CA LYS A 227 10.76 -9.75 12.06
C LYS A 227 12.18 -10.30 12.19
N ASP A 228 12.29 -11.53 12.67
CA ASP A 228 13.56 -12.25 12.77
C ASP A 228 13.89 -13.02 11.49
N ASP A 229 14.14 -12.26 10.43
CA ASP A 229 14.32 -12.76 9.07
C ASP A 229 15.38 -11.96 8.29
N GLY A 230 16.18 -11.14 8.99
CA GLY A 230 17.14 -10.21 8.37
C GLY A 230 18.19 -10.89 7.50
N LEU A 231 18.69 -12.07 7.87
CA LEU A 231 19.66 -12.83 7.07
C LEU A 231 19.05 -13.37 5.77
N THR A 232 17.85 -13.95 5.85
CA THR A 232 17.11 -14.44 4.68
C THR A 232 16.81 -13.28 3.74
N MET A 233 16.35 -12.15 4.28
CA MET A 233 16.08 -10.95 3.48
C MET A 233 17.32 -10.37 2.83
N ALA A 234 18.45 -10.28 3.55
CA ALA A 234 19.70 -9.81 2.95
C ALA A 234 20.11 -10.68 1.76
N GLN A 235 19.98 -12.01 1.88
CA GLN A 235 20.27 -12.94 0.79
C GLN A 235 19.28 -12.80 -0.37
N GLU A 236 17.99 -12.63 -0.09
CA GLU A 236 16.97 -12.39 -1.12
C GLU A 236 17.22 -11.08 -1.86
N PHE A 237 17.46 -9.99 -1.13
CA PHE A 237 17.74 -8.67 -1.70
C PHE A 237 18.97 -8.71 -2.60
N GLN A 238 20.01 -9.43 -2.19
CA GLN A 238 21.20 -9.59 -3.02
C GLN A 238 20.95 -10.43 -4.29
N ARG A 239 19.95 -11.33 -4.29
CA ARG A 239 19.58 -12.11 -5.47
C ARG A 239 18.80 -11.29 -6.50
N PHE A 240 17.78 -10.53 -6.09
CA PHE A 240 16.94 -9.78 -7.04
C PHE A 240 17.40 -8.34 -7.29
N LEU A 241 18.20 -7.73 -6.40
CA LEU A 241 18.83 -6.42 -6.61
C LEU A 241 20.31 -6.59 -6.96
N SER A 242 20.61 -7.35 -8.01
CA SER A 242 21.99 -7.66 -8.44
C SER A 242 22.85 -6.40 -8.70
N HIS A 243 22.22 -5.26 -8.96
CA HIS A 243 22.87 -4.00 -9.29
C HIS A 243 22.94 -2.99 -8.13
N TYR A 244 22.35 -3.29 -6.96
CA TYR A 244 22.24 -2.35 -5.84
C TYR A 244 22.40 -3.04 -4.48
N SER A 245 23.38 -2.62 -3.69
CA SER A 245 23.59 -3.16 -2.34
C SER A 245 22.62 -2.54 -1.35
N VAL A 246 21.96 -3.38 -0.55
CA VAL A 246 21.01 -2.96 0.49
C VAL A 246 21.47 -3.50 1.84
N ASN A 247 21.55 -2.62 2.83
CA ASN A 247 21.83 -3.04 4.20
C ASN A 247 20.52 -3.44 4.89
N VAL A 248 20.59 -4.42 5.80
CA VAL A 248 19.42 -4.86 6.58
C VAL A 248 19.71 -4.66 8.06
N VAL A 249 18.76 -4.04 8.77
CA VAL A 249 18.78 -3.93 10.23
C VAL A 249 17.51 -4.55 10.80
N GLN A 250 17.62 -5.20 11.95
CA GLN A 250 16.46 -5.76 12.63
C GLN A 250 15.95 -4.79 13.72
N TRP A 251 14.66 -4.49 13.65
CA TRP A 251 13.87 -3.78 14.65
C TRP A 251 13.03 -4.77 15.44
N SER A 252 13.68 -5.52 16.33
CA SER A 252 12.98 -6.38 17.30
C SER A 252 12.37 -5.50 18.39
N GLU A 253 11.06 -5.63 18.59
CA GLU A 253 10.31 -4.86 19.58
C GLU A 253 10.66 -5.24 21.03
N ASP A 254 11.34 -6.37 21.24
CA ASP A 254 11.86 -6.86 22.52
C ASP A 254 13.15 -6.15 22.96
N LEU A 255 13.79 -5.41 22.07
CA LEU A 255 15.01 -4.65 22.36
C LEU A 255 14.69 -3.24 22.87
N TYR A 256 15.62 -2.70 23.66
CA TYR A 256 15.55 -1.32 24.13
C TYR A 256 15.74 -0.33 22.96
N GLU A 257 15.00 0.78 22.97
CA GLU A 257 15.06 1.80 21.91
C GLU A 257 16.48 2.28 21.63
N LYS A 258 17.29 2.51 22.66
CA LYS A 258 18.68 2.97 22.48
C LYS A 258 19.50 1.98 21.64
N GLN A 259 19.35 0.69 21.88
CA GLN A 259 20.06 -0.35 21.12
C GLN A 259 19.57 -0.43 19.68
N LEU A 260 18.25 -0.30 19.46
CA LEU A 260 17.68 -0.27 18.11
C LEU A 260 18.20 0.93 17.31
N ILE A 261 18.29 2.10 17.93
CA ILE A 261 18.83 3.32 17.31
C ILE A 261 20.33 3.15 17.01
N GLU A 262 21.13 2.68 17.97
CA GLU A 262 22.56 2.43 17.79
C GLU A 262 22.83 1.44 16.66
N ARG A 263 22.09 0.31 16.61
CA ARG A 263 22.21 -0.68 15.53
C ARG A 263 21.76 -0.13 14.18
N THR A 264 20.73 0.70 14.15
CA THR A 264 20.27 1.35 12.92
C THR A 264 21.33 2.32 12.41
N MET A 265 21.92 3.14 13.30
CA MET A 265 23.00 4.04 12.92
C MET A 265 24.23 3.27 12.45
N ASP A 266 24.59 2.15 13.06
CA ASP A 266 25.71 1.31 12.61
C ASP A 266 25.45 0.74 11.20
N ALA A 267 24.28 0.14 10.96
CA ALA A 267 23.89 -0.39 9.65
C ALA A 267 23.81 0.69 8.56
N CYS A 268 23.42 1.91 8.91
CA CYS A 268 23.38 3.07 8.02
C CYS A 268 24.70 3.84 7.96
N GLN A 269 25.73 3.40 8.70
CA GLN A 269 27.03 4.07 8.84
C GLN A 269 26.92 5.53 9.33
N GLY A 270 25.93 5.83 10.16
CA GLY A 270 25.61 7.13 10.75
C GLY A 270 24.11 7.47 10.69
N HIS A 271 23.79 8.74 10.89
CA HIS A 271 22.42 9.24 10.73
C HIS A 271 21.91 9.10 9.29
N VAL A 272 20.59 8.99 9.12
CA VAL A 272 19.92 8.90 7.83
C VAL A 272 19.30 10.24 7.42
N ASP A 273 19.19 10.50 6.13
CA ASP A 273 18.64 11.76 5.61
C ASP A 273 17.16 11.63 5.23
N VAL A 274 16.77 10.44 4.80
CA VAL A 274 15.39 10.11 4.44
C VAL A 274 14.96 8.86 5.18
N VAL A 275 13.74 8.87 5.75
CA VAL A 275 13.05 7.68 6.24
C VAL A 275 11.75 7.51 5.46
N ILE A 276 11.43 6.28 5.05
CA ILE A 276 10.14 5.89 4.46
C ILE A 276 9.49 4.88 5.40
N ASP A 277 8.41 5.26 6.07
CA ASP A 277 7.69 4.40 7.04
C ASP A 277 6.17 4.40 6.76
N PHE A 278 5.71 3.39 6.02
CA PHE A 278 4.27 3.25 5.72
C PHE A 278 3.48 2.65 6.89
N GLY A 279 4.12 1.81 7.71
CA GLY A 279 3.53 1.11 8.85
C GLY A 279 3.66 1.88 10.16
N THR A 280 3.70 3.21 10.08
CA THR A 280 4.18 4.07 11.16
C THR A 280 3.32 3.95 12.43
N THR A 281 4.01 3.72 13.56
CA THR A 281 3.48 3.84 14.91
C THR A 281 4.14 5.01 15.63
N SER A 282 3.60 5.45 16.78
CA SER A 282 4.28 6.49 17.57
C SER A 282 5.67 6.04 18.04
N ARG A 283 5.87 4.74 18.29
CA ARG A 283 7.15 4.17 18.72
C ARG A 283 8.15 4.15 17.56
N SER A 284 7.73 3.65 16.39
CA SER A 284 8.58 3.62 15.19
C SER A 284 8.93 5.02 14.70
N LEU A 285 7.98 5.97 14.70
CA LEU A 285 8.24 7.36 14.31
C LEU A 285 9.27 8.02 15.22
N HIS A 286 9.16 7.82 16.53
CA HIS A 286 10.14 8.36 17.49
C HIS A 286 11.54 7.83 17.20
N ARG A 287 11.66 6.51 16.99
CA ARG A 287 12.93 5.85 16.62
C ARG A 287 13.49 6.40 15.32
N SER A 288 12.66 6.50 14.27
CA SER A 288 13.02 7.08 12.97
C SER A 288 13.56 8.49 13.10
N MET A 289 12.91 9.35 13.88
CA MET A 289 13.36 10.73 14.12
C MET A 289 14.70 10.81 14.87
N GLN A 290 14.99 9.85 15.76
CA GLN A 290 16.30 9.79 16.43
C GLN A 290 17.42 9.30 15.49
N CYS A 291 17.08 8.50 14.48
CA CYS A 291 18.01 8.10 13.43
C CYS A 291 18.24 9.20 12.37
N LEU A 292 17.30 10.13 12.20
CA LEU A 292 17.38 11.20 11.21
C LEU A 292 18.52 12.20 11.52
N SER A 293 19.16 12.68 10.46
CA SER A 293 20.11 13.78 10.51
C SER A 293 19.37 15.13 10.65
N LYS A 294 20.12 16.17 11.00
CA LYS A 294 19.60 17.55 10.96
C LYS A 294 19.22 17.91 9.52
N GLY A 295 17.99 18.40 9.34
CA GLY A 295 17.39 18.68 8.03
C GLY A 295 16.72 17.47 7.38
N GLY A 296 16.83 16.27 7.98
CA GLY A 296 16.27 15.05 7.40
C GLY A 296 14.75 15.02 7.39
N VAL A 297 14.20 14.08 6.61
CA VAL A 297 12.76 13.93 6.39
C VAL A 297 12.30 12.49 6.62
N VAL A 298 11.14 12.34 7.26
CA VAL A 298 10.39 11.07 7.28
C VAL A 298 9.10 11.21 6.47
N PHE A 299 8.90 10.29 5.53
CA PHE A 299 7.68 10.14 4.74
C PHE A 299 6.79 9.08 5.39
N VAL A 300 5.54 9.46 5.65
CA VAL A 300 4.51 8.60 6.26
C VAL A 300 3.22 8.70 5.44
N ILE A 301 2.34 7.71 5.55
CA ILE A 301 1.01 7.79 4.91
C ILE A 301 0.19 8.92 5.52
N LYS A 302 -0.65 9.57 4.70
CA LYS A 302 -1.43 10.76 5.06
C LYS A 302 -2.26 10.58 6.32
N GLU A 303 -2.98 9.46 6.44
CA GLU A 303 -3.83 9.17 7.59
C GLU A 303 -3.03 9.08 8.90
N VAL A 304 -1.79 8.61 8.83
CA VAL A 304 -0.89 8.52 9.98
C VAL A 304 -0.25 9.88 10.28
N ALA A 305 0.07 10.66 9.24
CA ALA A 305 0.54 12.04 9.39
C ALA A 305 -0.47 12.86 10.19
N ASP A 306 -1.76 12.83 9.81
CA ASP A 306 -2.83 13.60 10.47
C ASP A 306 -2.92 13.29 11.97
N ARG A 307 -2.69 12.02 12.34
CA ARG A 307 -2.74 11.55 13.73
C ARG A 307 -1.47 11.88 14.54
N LEU A 308 -0.30 11.77 13.92
CA LEU A 308 0.98 11.83 14.63
C LEU A 308 1.65 13.21 14.54
N LEU A 309 1.43 13.99 13.48
CA LEU A 309 2.01 15.33 13.34
C LEU A 309 1.76 16.23 14.56
N PRO A 310 0.54 16.31 15.13
CA PRO A 310 0.30 17.14 16.32
C PRO A 310 1.15 16.72 17.53
N LYS A 311 1.51 15.44 17.65
CA LYS A 311 2.29 14.89 18.76
C LYS A 311 3.80 15.11 18.58
N PHE A 312 4.27 15.25 17.34
CA PHE A 312 5.69 15.30 17.00
C PHE A 312 6.16 16.64 16.43
N SER A 313 5.27 17.59 16.14
CA SER A 313 5.59 18.90 15.55
C SER A 313 6.70 19.64 16.30
N ARG A 314 6.54 19.81 17.62
CA ARG A 314 7.54 20.46 18.47
C ARG A 314 8.91 19.78 18.41
N ARG A 315 8.93 18.44 18.43
CA ARG A 315 10.19 17.67 18.34
C ARG A 315 10.83 17.81 16.97
N ALA A 316 10.03 17.82 15.90
CA ALA A 316 10.51 18.01 14.54
C ALA A 316 11.16 19.39 14.38
N GLU A 317 10.57 20.44 14.96
CA GLU A 317 11.16 21.78 14.99
C GLU A 317 12.46 21.82 15.81
N GLU A 318 12.45 21.27 17.04
CA GLU A 318 13.61 21.23 17.93
C GLU A 318 14.80 20.48 17.29
N TRP A 319 14.55 19.40 16.57
CA TRP A 319 15.59 18.61 15.87
C TRP A 319 15.86 19.07 14.44
N GLN A 320 15.12 20.08 13.97
CA GLN A 320 15.18 20.62 12.61
C GLN A 320 14.98 19.54 11.54
N GLN A 321 13.97 18.71 11.74
CA GLN A 321 13.56 17.61 10.87
C GLN A 321 12.17 17.88 10.32
N SER A 322 11.76 17.12 9.30
CA SER A 322 10.42 17.21 8.73
C SER A 322 9.71 15.86 8.71
N ILE A 323 8.40 15.89 8.95
CA ILE A 323 7.50 14.75 8.78
C ILE A 323 6.56 15.14 7.64
N LYS A 324 6.58 14.39 6.54
CA LYS A 324 5.77 14.66 5.35
C LYS A 324 4.81 13.52 5.08
N SER A 325 3.56 13.87 4.78
CA SER A 325 2.60 12.92 4.22
C SER A 325 2.92 12.67 2.74
N VAL A 326 2.63 11.45 2.29
CA VAL A 326 2.64 11.10 0.86
C VAL A 326 1.22 10.95 0.34
N GLU A 327 0.99 11.49 -0.86
CA GLU A 327 -0.27 11.32 -1.60
C GLU A 327 -0.17 10.13 -2.54
N ALA A 328 -1.32 9.69 -3.07
CA ALA A 328 -1.35 8.72 -4.16
C ALA A 328 -0.57 9.25 -5.38
N GLY A 329 0.04 8.34 -6.14
CA GLY A 329 0.73 8.69 -7.37
C GLY A 329 -0.23 9.02 -8.52
N THR A 330 0.30 9.53 -9.63
CA THR A 330 -0.49 9.93 -10.80
C THR A 330 -0.77 8.75 -11.73
N LEU A 331 -1.71 8.96 -12.66
CA LEU A 331 -2.04 7.98 -13.69
C LEU A 331 -0.84 7.70 -14.61
N GLU A 332 -0.02 8.72 -14.89
CA GLU A 332 1.20 8.61 -15.69
C GLU A 332 2.25 7.76 -14.97
N GLN A 333 2.46 7.97 -13.67
CA GLN A 333 3.33 7.12 -12.85
C GLN A 333 2.85 5.67 -12.86
N LEU A 334 1.54 5.43 -12.82
CA LEU A 334 1.01 4.06 -12.89
C LEU A 334 1.27 3.41 -14.26
N ARG A 335 1.18 4.15 -15.37
CA ARG A 335 1.54 3.64 -16.70
C ARG A 335 3.03 3.30 -16.79
N GLU A 336 3.89 4.20 -16.33
CA GLU A 336 5.34 3.97 -16.25
C GLU A 336 5.64 2.73 -15.41
N LEU A 337 4.98 2.57 -14.26
CA LEU A 337 5.16 1.41 -13.40
C LEU A 337 4.76 0.09 -14.06
N VAL A 338 3.67 0.09 -14.84
CA VAL A 338 3.26 -1.08 -15.63
C VAL A 338 4.34 -1.42 -16.65
N GLU A 339 4.91 -0.43 -17.34
CA GLU A 339 5.98 -0.64 -18.31
C GLU A 339 7.24 -1.21 -17.67
N LEU A 340 7.68 -0.66 -16.53
CA LEU A 340 8.87 -1.12 -15.80
C LEU A 340 8.73 -2.55 -15.27
N VAL A 341 7.53 -2.93 -14.83
CA VAL A 341 7.24 -4.30 -14.41
C VAL A 341 7.14 -5.24 -15.61
N ALA A 342 6.56 -4.77 -16.72
CA ALA A 342 6.45 -5.56 -17.96
C ALA A 342 7.80 -5.78 -18.65
N SER A 343 8.73 -4.82 -18.59
CA SER A 343 10.08 -4.96 -19.12
C SER A 343 10.98 -5.82 -18.23
N GLY A 344 10.59 -6.05 -16.98
CA GLY A 344 11.37 -6.79 -15.98
C GLY A 344 12.45 -5.93 -15.31
N GLU A 345 12.44 -4.61 -15.51
CA GLU A 345 13.35 -3.68 -14.85
C GLU A 345 13.05 -3.54 -13.35
N ILE A 346 11.78 -3.70 -12.96
CA ILE A 346 11.36 -3.80 -11.56
C ILE A 346 10.66 -5.15 -11.35
N GLU A 347 11.33 -6.07 -10.66
CA GLU A 347 10.73 -7.34 -10.24
C GLU A 347 9.70 -7.09 -9.11
N PRO A 348 8.46 -7.61 -9.21
CA PRO A 348 7.47 -7.45 -8.15
C PRO A 348 7.89 -8.11 -6.82
N PRO A 349 7.43 -7.62 -5.67
CA PRO A 349 7.68 -8.26 -4.38
C PRO A 349 6.92 -9.59 -4.26
N PRO A 350 7.36 -10.49 -3.36
CA PRO A 350 6.67 -11.75 -3.13
C PRO A 350 5.18 -11.56 -2.85
N HIS A 351 4.36 -12.41 -3.43
CA HIS A 351 2.93 -12.42 -3.19
C HIS A 351 2.38 -13.85 -3.19
N THR A 352 1.30 -14.05 -2.44
CA THR A 352 0.57 -15.31 -2.38
C THR A 352 -0.84 -15.11 -2.89
N VAL A 353 -1.28 -15.98 -3.78
CA VAL A 353 -2.63 -15.95 -4.35
C VAL A 353 -3.51 -16.95 -3.61
N TYR A 354 -4.64 -16.47 -3.13
CA TYR A 354 -5.66 -17.24 -2.42
C TYR A 354 -6.97 -17.21 -3.20
N PRO A 355 -7.75 -18.29 -3.21
CA PRO A 355 -9.14 -18.23 -3.65
C PRO A 355 -9.92 -17.18 -2.87
N ALA A 356 -10.83 -16.44 -3.52
CA ALA A 356 -11.65 -15.43 -2.86
C ALA A 356 -12.55 -16.03 -1.77
N GLU A 357 -12.87 -17.33 -1.87
CA GLU A 357 -13.57 -18.11 -0.85
C GLU A 357 -12.82 -18.16 0.49
N GLU A 358 -11.49 -18.12 0.44
CA GLU A 358 -10.60 -18.25 1.61
C GLU A 358 -10.32 -16.90 2.29
N VAL A 359 -10.99 -15.83 1.88
CA VAL A 359 -10.75 -14.47 2.36
C VAL A 359 -10.75 -14.34 3.89
N LEU A 360 -11.58 -15.13 4.60
CA LEU A 360 -11.59 -15.19 6.07
C LEU A 360 -10.24 -15.64 6.64
N ASP A 361 -9.65 -16.68 6.05
CA ASP A 361 -8.35 -17.20 6.45
C ASP A 361 -7.23 -16.23 6.05
N VAL A 362 -7.34 -15.59 4.88
CA VAL A 362 -6.40 -14.54 4.44
C VAL A 362 -6.38 -13.37 5.42
N VAL A 363 -7.54 -12.88 5.85
CA VAL A 363 -7.64 -11.80 6.86
C VAL A 363 -6.99 -12.24 8.17
N ARG A 364 -7.26 -13.46 8.65
CA ARG A 364 -6.63 -14.00 9.86
C ARG A 364 -5.11 -14.07 9.73
N LYS A 365 -4.58 -14.57 8.62
CA LYS A 365 -3.14 -14.63 8.36
C LYS A 365 -2.51 -13.25 8.28
N LEU A 366 -3.22 -12.25 7.74
CA LEU A 366 -2.79 -10.86 7.74
C LEU A 366 -2.74 -10.28 9.17
N CYS A 367 -3.74 -10.52 10.02
CA CYS A 367 -3.75 -10.09 11.43
C CYS A 367 -2.49 -10.55 12.18
N HIS A 368 -2.11 -11.81 11.97
CA HIS A 368 -1.00 -12.47 12.64
C HIS A 368 0.34 -12.28 11.91
N SER A 369 0.37 -11.47 10.84
CA SER A 369 1.56 -11.25 10.02
C SER A 369 2.18 -12.54 9.47
N GLU A 370 1.38 -13.56 9.18
CA GLU A 370 1.81 -14.87 8.67
C GLU A 370 2.02 -14.86 7.15
N ILE A 371 1.49 -13.86 6.44
CA ILE A 371 1.70 -13.70 5.00
C ILE A 371 3.02 -12.97 4.76
N GLN A 372 3.88 -13.56 3.94
CA GLN A 372 5.06 -12.90 3.41
C GLN A 372 4.69 -12.05 2.19
N GLY A 373 5.13 -10.80 2.17
CA GLY A 373 4.87 -9.87 1.07
C GLY A 373 3.40 -9.47 0.96
N ARG A 374 2.72 -9.82 -0.14
CA ARG A 374 1.34 -9.42 -0.42
C ARG A 374 0.36 -10.60 -0.57
N ALA A 375 -0.86 -10.43 -0.08
CA ALA A 375 -1.97 -11.35 -0.34
C ALA A 375 -2.82 -10.87 -1.52
N ILE A 376 -3.12 -11.78 -2.45
CA ILE A 376 -4.01 -11.54 -3.60
C ILE A 376 -5.17 -12.51 -3.51
N LEU A 377 -6.39 -12.00 -3.62
CA LEU A 377 -7.61 -12.80 -3.76
C LEU A 377 -7.88 -13.03 -5.25
N ARG A 378 -8.18 -14.26 -5.61
CA ARG A 378 -8.52 -14.68 -6.97
C ARG A 378 -9.98 -15.12 -7.01
N PHE A 379 -10.78 -14.50 -7.88
CA PHE A 379 -12.22 -14.75 -7.98
C PHE A 379 -12.60 -15.87 -8.94
N TYR A 380 -11.72 -16.16 -9.91
CA TYR A 380 -11.94 -17.18 -10.92
C TYR A 380 -10.71 -18.08 -11.04
N PRO A 381 -10.83 -19.38 -11.35
CA PRO A 381 -9.69 -20.25 -11.61
C PRO A 381 -8.74 -19.63 -12.65
N ALA A 382 -7.44 -19.90 -12.52
CA ALA A 382 -6.52 -19.60 -13.61
C ALA A 382 -6.80 -20.57 -14.75
N ASP A 383 -7.04 -20.05 -15.95
CA ASP A 383 -7.15 -20.86 -17.17
C ASP A 383 -5.85 -21.61 -17.49
#